data_AF-A0A849M8J0-F1
#
_entry.id   AF-A0A849M8J0-F1
#
_cell.length_a   1.000
_cell.length_b   1.000
_cell.length_c   1.000
_cell.angle_alpha   90.00
_cell.angle_beta   90.00
_cell.angle_gamma   90.00
#
_symmetry.space_group_name_H-M   'P 1'
#
loop_
_entity.id
_entity.type
_entity.pdbx_description
1 polymer ?
#
loop_
_entity_poly.entity_id
_entity_poly.type
_entity_poly.pdbx_seq_one_letter_code
_entity_poly.pdbx_strand_id
1 'polypeptide(L)'
;MTPDDVAKKLKDTIISFEEKCLSYYLHFESSERKLAQDIKNKIKEKYGSEKFMPALGWKESFGELADSDILDNEIKKYLESISYNEEKFVLPKDRIKNMIWNNARVEGKKILSRLG
;
A
#
# COMPACT_ATOMS: atom_id res chain seq x y z
N MET A 1 13.24 21.08 7.05
CA MET A 1 13.23 19.65 7.41
C MET A 1 14.65 19.14 7.29
N THR A 2 15.13 18.45 8.32
CA THR A 2 16.43 17.76 8.25
C THR A 2 16.30 16.48 7.40
N PRO A 3 17.41 15.90 6.92
CA PRO A 3 17.37 14.59 6.24
C PRO A 3 16.67 13.51 7.07
N ASP A 4 16.83 13.53 8.39
CA ASP A 4 16.18 12.59 9.32
C ASP A 4 14.66 12.77 9.37
N ASP A 5 14.16 14.02 9.35
CA ASP A 5 12.72 14.30 9.28
C ASP A 5 12.10 13.79 7.98
N VAL A 6 12.82 13.94 6.86
CA VAL A 6 12.40 13.45 5.54
C VAL A 6 12.35 11.92 5.54
N ALA A 7 13.38 11.27 6.07
CA ALA A 7 13.45 9.81 6.15
C ALA A 7 12.32 9.23 7.01
N LYS A 8 12.03 9.86 8.16
CA LYS A 8 10.92 9.47 9.03
C LYS A 8 9.58 9.57 8.31
N LYS A 9 9.34 10.70 7.63
CA LYS A 9 8.10 10.92 6.88
C LYS A 9 7.94 9.92 5.73
N LEU A 10 9.02 9.60 5.02
CA LEU A 10 9.00 8.57 3.97
C LEU A 10 8.67 7.20 4.57
N LYS A 11 9.25 6.83 5.71
CA LYS A 11 8.96 5.57 6.40
C LYS A 11 7.49 5.45 6.77
N ASP A 12 6.90 6.48 7.40
CA ASP A 12 5.49 6.49 7.77
C ASP A 12 4.57 6.41 6.54
N THR A 13 4.97 7.08 5.45
CA THR A 13 4.25 7.03 4.16
C THR A 13 4.29 5.63 3.55
N ILE A 14 5.44 4.95 3.59
CA ILE A 14 5.60 3.56 3.10
C ILE A 14 4.71 2.60 3.90
N ILE A 15 4.73 2.70 5.24
CA ILE A 15 3.90 1.85 6.11
C ILE A 15 2.41 2.01 5.78
N SER A 16 1.94 3.25 5.67
CA SER A 16 0.55 3.54 5.29
C SER A 16 0.20 2.97 3.91
N PHE A 17 1.09 3.13 2.94
CA PHE A 17 0.89 2.59 1.58
C PHE A 17 0.85 1.06 1.57
N GLU A 18 1.72 0.39 2.33
CA GLU A 18 1.73 -1.07 2.50
C GLU A 18 0.41 -1.59 3.07
N GLU A 19 -0.13 -0.95 4.11
CA GLU A 19 -1.43 -1.33 4.70
C GLU A 19 -2.58 -1.21 3.70
N LYS A 20 -2.57 -0.15 2.89
CA LYS A 20 -3.58 0.05 1.82
C LYS A 20 -3.43 -0.98 0.70
N CYS A 21 -2.21 -1.27 0.26
CA CYS A 21 -1.94 -2.35 -0.69
C CYS A 21 -2.42 -3.71 -0.18
N LEU A 22 -2.18 -4.03 1.09
CA LEU A 22 -2.64 -5.27 1.71
C LEU A 22 -4.16 -5.34 1.76
N SER A 23 -4.80 -4.26 2.21
CA SER A 23 -6.26 -4.14 2.28
C SER A 23 -6.88 -4.33 0.90
N TYR A 24 -6.32 -3.69 -0.13
CA TYR A 24 -6.74 -3.85 -1.52
C TYR A 24 -6.56 -5.29 -2.03
N TYR A 25 -5.40 -5.90 -1.79
CA TYR A 25 -5.14 -7.28 -2.22
C TYR A 25 -6.14 -8.26 -1.61
N LEU A 26 -6.32 -8.19 -0.30
CA LEU A 26 -7.26 -9.06 0.40
C LEU A 26 -8.70 -8.80 -0.10
N HIS A 27 -9.07 -7.53 -0.30
CA HIS A 27 -10.36 -7.16 -0.87
C HIS A 27 -10.56 -7.82 -2.23
N PHE A 28 -9.62 -7.63 -3.16
CA PHE A 28 -9.64 -8.22 -4.51
C PHE A 28 -9.80 -9.74 -4.46
N GLU A 29 -8.99 -10.44 -3.64
CA GLU A 29 -9.12 -11.89 -3.50
C GLU A 29 -10.51 -12.28 -2.98
N SER A 30 -11.13 -11.47 -2.12
CA SER A 30 -12.47 -11.75 -1.61
C SER A 30 -13.61 -11.46 -2.58
N SER A 31 -13.53 -10.36 -3.33
CA SER A 31 -14.59 -9.91 -4.23
C SER A 31 -14.53 -10.61 -5.58
N GLU A 32 -13.34 -10.67 -6.17
CA GLU A 32 -13.12 -11.14 -7.55
C GLU A 32 -12.84 -12.65 -7.65
N ARG A 33 -12.25 -13.26 -6.61
CA ARG A 33 -11.87 -14.69 -6.63
C ARG A 33 -12.82 -15.66 -5.92
N LYS A 34 -14.05 -15.21 -5.60
CA LYS A 34 -15.10 -16.05 -4.99
C LYS A 34 -14.64 -16.78 -3.71
N LEU A 35 -13.93 -16.09 -2.80
CA LEU A 35 -13.66 -16.68 -1.47
C LEU A 35 -14.96 -17.13 -0.79
N ALA A 36 -14.87 -18.23 -0.04
CA ALA A 36 -15.97 -18.74 0.76
C ALA A 36 -16.46 -17.66 1.75
N GLN A 37 -17.77 -17.63 2.00
CA GLN A 37 -18.44 -16.55 2.73
C GLN A 37 -17.97 -16.44 4.20
N ASP A 38 -17.59 -17.57 4.80
CA ASP A 38 -17.00 -17.65 6.13
C ASP A 38 -15.63 -16.93 6.19
N ILE A 39 -14.76 -17.10 5.19
CA ILE A 39 -13.48 -16.40 5.09
C ILE A 39 -13.71 -14.90 4.93
N LYS A 40 -14.70 -14.48 4.11
CA LYS A 40 -15.07 -13.07 3.96
C LYS A 40 -15.46 -12.42 5.29
N ASN A 41 -16.20 -13.15 6.13
CA ASN A 41 -16.63 -12.65 7.44
C ASN A 41 -15.45 -12.53 8.41
N LYS A 42 -14.57 -13.53 8.48
CA LYS A 42 -13.35 -13.47 9.32
C LYS A 42 -12.45 -12.29 8.96
N ILE A 43 -12.35 -11.96 7.66
CA ILE A 43 -11.56 -10.80 7.22
C ILE A 43 -12.22 -9.49 7.64
N LYS A 44 -13.55 -9.35 7.48
CA LYS A 44 -14.30 -8.17 7.93
C LYS A 44 -14.18 -7.94 9.43
N GLU A 45 -14.24 -9.00 10.24
CA GLU A 45 -14.10 -8.92 11.69
C GLU A 45 -12.69 -8.46 12.10
N LYS A 46 -11.65 -8.95 11.43
CA LYS A 46 -10.26 -8.70 11.82
C LYS A 46 -9.70 -7.38 11.29
N TYR A 47 -10.16 -6.93 10.13
CA TYR A 47 -9.61 -5.76 9.43
C TYR A 47 -10.62 -4.61 9.29
N GLY A 48 -11.87 -4.81 9.70
CA GLY A 48 -12.96 -3.83 9.61
C GLY A 48 -13.71 -3.89 8.27
N SER A 49 -15.00 -3.58 8.30
CA SER A 49 -15.87 -3.51 7.11
C SER A 49 -15.43 -2.46 6.10
N GLU A 50 -14.88 -1.34 6.59
CA GLU A 50 -14.47 -0.20 5.75
C GLU A 50 -13.14 -0.44 5.01
N LYS A 51 -12.24 -1.27 5.55
CA LYS A 51 -10.98 -1.64 4.87
C LYS A 51 -11.19 -2.68 3.75
N PHE A 52 -12.43 -3.16 3.56
CA PHE A 52 -12.74 -4.31 2.71
C PHE A 52 -13.92 -4.14 1.74
N MET A 53 -14.42 -2.92 1.55
CA MET A 53 -15.43 -2.60 0.55
C MET A 53 -14.84 -1.71 -0.55
N PRO A 54 -15.18 -1.93 -1.84
CA PRO A 54 -14.75 -1.05 -2.90
C PRO A 54 -15.67 0.17 -2.96
N ALA A 55 -15.06 1.34 -2.92
CA ALA A 55 -15.18 2.32 -4.01
C ALA A 55 -16.57 2.84 -4.42
N LEU A 56 -17.53 2.99 -3.53
CA LEU A 56 -18.36 4.20 -3.63
C LEU A 56 -17.55 5.31 -2.95
N GLY A 57 -16.61 5.92 -3.70
CA GLY A 57 -15.75 6.99 -3.19
C GLY A 57 -14.25 6.69 -3.10
N TRP A 58 -13.66 5.89 -4.01
CA TRP A 58 -12.19 5.79 -4.08
C TRP A 58 -11.48 7.15 -4.27
N LYS A 59 -12.18 8.16 -4.79
CA LYS A 59 -11.70 9.56 -4.81
C LYS A 59 -11.71 10.23 -3.43
N GLU A 60 -12.63 9.83 -2.55
CA GLU A 60 -12.85 10.45 -1.23
C GLU A 60 -11.95 9.83 -0.16
N SER A 61 -11.69 8.51 -0.20
CA SER A 61 -10.82 7.84 0.78
C SER A 61 -9.31 8.07 0.55
N PHE A 62 -8.93 8.53 -0.64
CA PHE A 62 -7.54 8.69 -1.06
C PHE A 62 -7.14 10.17 -1.24
N GLY A 63 -8.09 11.09 -1.13
CA GLY A 63 -7.85 12.51 -1.41
C GLY A 63 -7.69 12.80 -2.91
N GLU A 64 -7.57 14.08 -3.27
CA GLU A 64 -7.44 14.51 -4.68
C GLU A 64 -6.14 14.03 -5.35
N LEU A 65 -5.13 13.63 -4.57
CA LEU A 65 -3.87 13.05 -5.04
C LEU A 65 -3.90 11.54 -4.85
N ALA A 66 -3.55 10.75 -5.86
CA ALA A 66 -3.42 9.31 -5.68
C ALA A 66 -2.32 9.03 -4.64
N ASP A 67 -2.51 8.06 -3.74
CA ASP A 67 -1.48 7.70 -2.75
C ASP A 67 -0.13 7.35 -3.38
N SER A 68 -0.15 6.83 -4.61
CA SER A 68 1.06 6.57 -5.40
C SER A 68 1.82 7.88 -5.69
N ASP A 69 1.12 8.98 -5.95
CA ASP A 69 1.72 10.29 -6.20
C ASP A 69 2.30 10.88 -4.91
N ILE A 70 1.63 10.64 -3.77
CA ILE A 70 2.14 11.04 -2.45
C ILE A 70 3.45 10.29 -2.14
N LEU A 71 3.47 8.97 -2.35
CA LEU A 71 4.67 8.15 -2.16
C LEU A 71 5.79 8.58 -3.11
N ASP A 72 5.49 8.80 -4.40
CA ASP A 72 6.47 9.28 -5.38
C ASP A 72 7.08 10.63 -4.94
N ASN A 73 6.26 11.54 -4.42
CA ASN A 73 6.72 12.85 -3.93
C ASN A 73 7.62 12.73 -2.69
N GLU A 74 7.30 11.87 -1.73
CA GLU A 74 8.13 11.69 -0.53
C GLU A 74 9.43 10.94 -0.84
N ILE A 75 9.42 9.98 -1.77
CA ILE A 75 10.65 9.35 -2.29
C ILE A 75 11.55 10.39 -2.93
N LYS A 76 11.00 11.26 -3.78
CA LYS A 76 11.76 12.32 -4.44
C LYS A 76 12.42 13.26 -3.43
N LYS A 77 11.67 13.73 -2.42
CA LYS A 77 12.20 14.59 -1.35
C LYS A 77 13.35 13.92 -0.59
N TYR A 78 13.24 12.61 -0.35
CA TYR A 78 14.30 11.85 0.31
C TYR A 78 15.55 11.73 -0.55
N LEU A 79 15.41 11.41 -1.84
CA LEU A 79 16.55 11.33 -2.76
C LEU A 79 17.27 12.68 -2.89
N GLU A 80 16.51 13.78 -2.97
CA GLU A 80 17.04 15.14 -2.96
C GLU A 80 17.80 15.46 -1.65
N SER A 81 17.28 15.03 -0.49
CA SER A 81 17.92 15.31 0.82
C SER A 81 19.27 14.62 1.01
N ILE A 82 19.50 13.50 0.33
CA ILE A 82 20.77 12.76 0.34
C ILE A 82 21.65 13.08 -0.89
N SER A 83 21.29 14.09 -1.69
CA SER A 83 22.01 14.46 -2.92
C SER A 83 22.17 13.30 -3.93
N TYR A 84 21.20 12.39 -3.96
CA TYR A 84 21.19 11.28 -4.91
C TYR A 84 20.70 11.75 -6.27
N ASN A 85 21.57 11.71 -7.28
CA ASN A 85 21.19 11.95 -8.67
C ASN A 85 20.59 10.67 -9.27
N GLU A 86 19.30 10.72 -9.64
CA GLU A 86 18.63 9.60 -10.29
C GLU A 86 19.30 9.26 -11.64
N GLU A 87 19.82 8.04 -11.78
CA GLU A 87 20.21 7.51 -13.09
C GLU A 87 18.95 7.27 -13.94
N LYS A 88 18.99 7.72 -15.21
CA LYS A 88 17.85 7.88 -16.13
C LYS A 88 16.96 6.65 -16.40
N PHE A 89 17.34 5.43 -16.01
CA PHE A 89 16.76 4.22 -16.61
C PHE A 89 16.15 3.20 -15.65
N VAL A 90 16.28 3.36 -14.33
CA VAL A 90 15.43 2.61 -13.39
C VAL A 90 15.02 3.50 -12.24
N LEU A 91 13.80 4.01 -12.31
CA LEU A 91 13.21 4.88 -11.31
C LEU A 91 13.17 4.14 -9.96
N PRO A 92 13.93 4.56 -8.93
CA PRO A 92 13.91 3.92 -7.61
C PRO A 92 12.50 3.80 -7.04
N LYS A 93 11.63 4.76 -7.37
CA LYS A 93 10.20 4.75 -7.02
C LYS A 93 9.42 3.53 -7.51
N ASP A 94 9.66 3.05 -8.73
CA ASP A 94 8.91 1.91 -9.26
C ASP A 94 9.37 0.60 -8.63
N ARG A 95 10.67 0.50 -8.29
CA ARG A 95 11.19 -0.63 -7.50
C ARG A 95 10.56 -0.65 -6.09
N ILE A 96 10.49 0.50 -5.43
CA ILE A 96 9.89 0.62 -4.09
C ILE A 96 8.40 0.25 -4.13
N LYS A 97 7.63 0.80 -5.06
CA LYS A 97 6.20 0.48 -5.22
C LYS A 97 5.96 -1.01 -5.50
N ASN A 98 6.74 -1.60 -6.40
CA ASN A 98 6.63 -3.03 -6.70
C ASN A 98 7.02 -3.91 -5.50
N MET A 99 8.04 -3.53 -4.75
CA MET A 99 8.44 -4.23 -3.52
C MET A 99 7.31 -4.20 -2.48
N ILE A 100 6.75 -3.02 -2.21
CA ILE A 100 5.62 -2.83 -1.29
C ILE A 100 4.43 -3.69 -1.72
N TRP A 101 4.04 -3.63 -3.00
CA TRP A 101 2.95 -4.43 -3.52
C TRP A 101 3.20 -5.94 -3.37
N ASN A 102 4.42 -6.41 -3.69
CA ASN A 102 4.78 -7.82 -3.53
C ASN A 102 4.75 -8.27 -2.07
N ASN A 103 5.23 -7.44 -1.14
CA ASN A 103 5.17 -7.72 0.30
C ASN A 103 3.72 -7.86 0.76
N ALA A 104 2.86 -6.91 0.38
CA ALA A 104 1.42 -6.96 0.67
C ALA A 104 0.76 -8.23 0.12
N ARG A 105 1.10 -8.65 -1.10
CA ARG A 105 0.60 -9.91 -1.68
C ARG A 105 1.06 -11.14 -0.91
N VAL A 106 2.34 -11.22 -0.56
CA VAL A 106 2.89 -12.35 0.19
C VAL A 106 2.22 -12.47 1.55
N GLU A 107 2.06 -11.35 2.26
CA GLU A 107 1.40 -11.34 3.57
C GLU A 107 -0.09 -11.66 3.46
N GLY A 108 -0.78 -11.06 2.47
CA GLY A 108 -2.17 -11.37 2.19
C GLY A 108 -2.41 -12.85 1.92
N LYS A 109 -1.54 -13.51 1.13
CA LYS A 109 -1.60 -14.97 0.91
C LYS A 109 -1.48 -15.76 2.20
N LYS A 110 -0.54 -15.40 3.09
CA LYS A 110 -0.38 -16.07 4.39
C LYS A 110 -1.61 -15.89 5.28
N ILE A 111 -2.22 -14.70 5.27
CA ILE A 111 -3.45 -14.44 6.02
C ILE A 111 -4.57 -15.35 5.50
N LEU A 112 -4.80 -15.36 4.19
CA LEU A 112 -5.83 -16.18 3.57
C LEU A 112 -5.61 -17.69 3.82
N SER A 113 -4.37 -18.17 3.71
CA SER A 113 -4.05 -19.58 3.96
C SER A 113 -4.23 -20.03 5.41
N ARG A 114 -4.28 -19.10 6.37
CA ARG A 114 -4.58 -19.40 7.78
C ARG A 114 -6.07 -19.36 8.10
N LEU A 115 -6.88 -18.80 7.21
CA LEU A 115 -8.32 -18.60 7.42
C LEU A 115 -9.17 -19.71 6.80
N GLY A 116 -8.69 -20.33 5.71
CA GLY A 116 -9.22 -21.56 5.13
C GLY A 116 -8.56 -22.79 5.73
#